data_AF-A0A6V7NYM5-F1
#
_entry.id   AF-A0A6V7NYM5-F1
#
_cell.length_a   1.000
_cell.length_b   1.000
_cell.length_c   1.000
_cell.angle_alpha   90.00
_cell.angle_beta   90.00
_cell.angle_gamma   90.00
#
_symmetry.space_group_name_H-M   'P 1'
#
loop_
_entity.id
_entity.type
_entity.pdbx_description
1 polymer ?
#
loop_
_entity_poly.entity_id
_entity_poly.type
_entity_poly.pdbx_seq_one_letter_code
_entity_poly.pdbx_strand_id
1 'polypeptide(L)'
;MASPMIQSYEKHMAMDVEAVLHMKEGLGETSYAQNSSLQKKSMEALKKIIMDSALDVYITQSPESFTITDLGCSSGPNALFIVGDIIKTIAGICKMLSKPTPEFSVHLNDLPTNDFNAIFVSFPQFVEGLKIGAEESDRPSVYLAGLPGSFYGRLFRESPYILYALPLACIGSLRFL
;
A
#
# COMPACT_ATOMS: atom_id res chain seq x y z
N MET A 1 -31.36 27.83 -22.78
CA MET A 1 -31.72 26.40 -22.77
C MET A 1 -30.75 25.69 -23.70
N ALA A 2 -29.80 24.93 -23.18
CA ALA A 2 -28.86 24.18 -24.02
C ALA A 2 -29.61 23.03 -24.72
N SER A 3 -29.25 22.74 -25.98
CA SER A 3 -29.92 21.72 -26.80
C SER A 3 -29.70 20.32 -26.21
N PRO A 4 -30.70 19.42 -26.20
CA PRO A 4 -30.58 18.05 -25.66
C PRO A 4 -29.47 17.22 -26.34
N MET A 5 -29.05 17.58 -27.56
CA MET A 5 -27.87 17.02 -28.21
C MET A 5 -26.57 17.36 -27.46
N ILE A 6 -26.39 18.60 -26.99
CA ILE A 6 -25.19 19.01 -26.23
C ILE A 6 -25.13 18.25 -24.91
N GLN A 7 -26.27 18.07 -24.25
CA GLN A 7 -26.36 17.31 -23.00
C GLN A 7 -26.11 15.79 -23.21
N SER A 8 -26.45 15.25 -24.38
CA SER A 8 -26.09 13.89 -24.80
C SER A 8 -24.58 13.75 -25.08
N TYR A 9 -23.96 14.76 -25.67
CA TYR A 9 -22.52 14.79 -25.97
C TYR A 9 -21.66 14.98 -24.72
N GLU A 10 -22.05 15.85 -23.78
CA GLU A 10 -21.37 16.02 -22.49
C GLU A 10 -21.50 14.75 -21.63
N LYS A 11 -22.66 14.07 -21.67
CA LYS A 11 -22.89 12.79 -20.98
C LYS A 11 -22.05 11.63 -21.54
N HIS A 12 -21.50 11.75 -22.75
CA HIS A 12 -20.63 10.73 -23.37
C HIS A 12 -19.12 11.02 -23.20
N MET A 13 -18.72 12.15 -22.63
CA MET A 13 -17.30 12.56 -22.53
C MET A 13 -16.76 12.63 -21.10
N ALA A 14 -17.61 12.55 -20.08
CA ALA A 14 -17.15 12.33 -18.71
C ALA A 14 -16.86 10.83 -18.51
N MET A 15 -15.73 10.38 -19.02
CA MET A 15 -15.19 9.06 -18.69
C MET A 15 -14.94 9.03 -17.18
N ASP A 16 -15.57 8.09 -16.47
CA ASP A 16 -15.29 7.89 -15.05
C ASP A 16 -13.88 7.30 -14.91
N VAL A 17 -12.91 8.19 -14.72
CA VAL A 17 -11.49 7.82 -14.65
C VAL A 17 -11.26 6.83 -13.51
N GLU A 18 -11.97 6.94 -12.40
CA GLU A 18 -11.82 6.03 -11.24
C GLU A 18 -12.32 4.61 -11.57
N ALA A 19 -13.30 4.50 -12.47
CA ALA A 19 -13.85 3.23 -12.92
C ALA A 19 -13.02 2.54 -14.03
N VAL A 20 -12.04 3.22 -14.63
CA VAL A 20 -11.25 2.68 -15.75
C VAL A 20 -9.75 2.64 -15.45
N LEU A 21 -9.27 3.50 -14.54
CA LEU A 21 -7.85 3.58 -14.20
C LEU A 21 -7.48 2.52 -13.18
N HIS A 22 -6.87 1.43 -13.63
CA HIS A 22 -6.21 0.47 -12.75
C HIS A 22 -5.04 -0.20 -13.46
N MET A 23 -4.21 -0.89 -12.70
CA MET A 23 -3.15 -1.73 -13.27
C MET A 23 -3.71 -3.07 -13.73
N LYS A 24 -3.00 -3.70 -14.66
CA LYS A 24 -3.39 -5.01 -15.18
C LYS A 24 -3.40 -6.05 -14.06
N GLU A 25 -4.59 -6.59 -13.82
CA GLU A 25 -4.93 -7.51 -12.74
C GLU A 25 -4.23 -8.88 -12.84
N GLY A 26 -4.31 -9.64 -11.75
CA GLY A 26 -3.90 -11.03 -11.67
C GLY A 26 -2.42 -11.23 -11.37
N LEU A 27 -2.00 -12.50 -11.46
CA LEU A 27 -0.64 -12.97 -11.14
C LEU A 27 0.09 -13.57 -12.35
N GLY A 28 -0.54 -13.58 -13.53
CA GLY A 28 0.01 -14.16 -14.76
C GLY A 28 1.14 -13.32 -15.38
N GLU A 29 1.79 -13.85 -16.41
CA GLU A 29 2.99 -13.24 -17.03
C GLU A 29 2.80 -11.81 -17.53
N THR A 30 1.57 -11.45 -17.90
CA THR A 30 1.25 -10.11 -18.41
C THR A 30 0.66 -9.19 -17.35
N SER A 31 0.50 -9.66 -16.10
CA SER A 31 -0.01 -8.86 -14.99
C SER A 31 0.99 -7.80 -14.54
N TYR A 32 0.50 -6.77 -13.86
CA TYR A 32 1.37 -5.79 -13.22
C TYR A 32 2.30 -6.42 -12.17
N ALA A 33 1.82 -7.44 -11.45
CA ALA A 33 2.61 -8.16 -10.46
C ALA A 33 3.93 -8.71 -11.03
N GLN A 34 3.94 -9.11 -12.31
CA GLN A 34 5.13 -9.62 -13.01
C GLN A 34 5.90 -8.56 -13.81
N ASN A 35 5.30 -7.39 -14.08
CA ASN A 35 5.87 -6.37 -14.99
C ASN A 35 6.18 -5.03 -14.32
N SER A 36 6.31 -5.01 -13.00
CA SER A 36 6.48 -3.79 -12.19
C SER A 36 7.91 -3.55 -11.69
N SER A 37 8.91 -4.05 -12.42
CA SER A 37 10.32 -3.97 -12.01
C SER A 37 10.87 -2.53 -11.95
N LEU A 38 10.37 -1.62 -12.78
CA LEU A 38 10.75 -0.21 -12.75
C LEU A 38 10.24 0.46 -11.47
N GLN A 39 8.98 0.23 -11.12
CA GLN A 39 8.36 0.73 -9.91
C GLN A 39 9.08 0.18 -8.67
N LYS A 40 9.42 -1.11 -8.68
CA LYS A 40 10.21 -1.74 -7.62
C LYS A 40 11.58 -1.07 -7.44
N LYS A 41 12.32 -0.78 -8.51
CA LYS A 41 13.62 -0.07 -8.42
C LYS A 41 13.49 1.32 -7.81
N SER A 42 12.43 2.04 -8.13
CA SER A 42 12.18 3.33 -7.51
C SER A 42 11.79 3.22 -6.03
N MET A 43 11.02 2.20 -5.66
CA MET A 43 10.76 1.87 -4.26
C MET A 43 12.06 1.55 -3.52
N GLU A 44 12.96 0.78 -4.13
CA GLU A 44 14.30 0.49 -3.58
C GLU A 44 15.12 1.77 -3.36
N ALA A 45 15.07 2.73 -4.29
CA ALA A 45 15.76 4.01 -4.16
C ALA A 45 15.21 4.87 -3.00
N LEU A 46 13.89 4.82 -2.75
CA LEU A 46 13.23 5.56 -1.67
C LEU A 46 13.22 4.81 -0.34
N LYS A 47 13.52 3.51 -0.35
CA LYS A 47 13.41 2.61 0.79
C LYS A 47 14.07 3.18 2.05
N LYS A 48 15.29 3.69 1.93
CA LYS A 48 16.02 4.23 3.08
C LYS A 48 15.28 5.40 3.73
N ILE A 49 14.76 6.33 2.94
CA ILE A 49 14.05 7.51 3.43
C ILE A 49 12.78 7.07 4.17
N ILE A 50 12.00 6.17 3.57
CA ILE A 50 10.75 5.67 4.17
C ILE A 50 11.04 4.92 5.48
N MET A 51 12.06 4.07 5.49
CA MET A 51 12.48 3.32 6.69
C MET A 51 12.94 4.26 7.81
N ASP A 52 13.77 5.24 7.51
CA ASP A 52 14.28 6.20 8.48
C ASP A 52 13.12 7.04 9.07
N SER A 53 12.18 7.50 8.24
CA SER A 53 10.98 8.22 8.70
C SER A 53 10.07 7.36 9.56
N ALA A 54 9.85 6.09 9.18
CA ALA A 54 9.03 5.18 9.95
C ALA A 54 9.62 4.92 11.33
N LEU A 55 10.94 4.73 11.38
CA LEU A 55 11.65 4.53 12.63
C LEU A 55 11.63 5.78 13.52
N ASP A 56 11.84 6.96 12.95
CA ASP A 56 11.82 8.23 13.69
C ASP A 56 10.47 8.48 14.36
N VAL A 57 9.37 8.27 13.63
CA VAL A 57 8.01 8.37 14.17
C VAL A 57 7.78 7.34 15.28
N TYR A 58 8.21 6.09 15.09
CA TYR A 58 8.08 5.05 16.11
C TYR A 58 8.84 5.43 17.39
N ILE A 59 10.11 5.85 17.27
CA ILE A 59 10.94 6.23 18.42
C ILE A 59 10.33 7.44 19.15
N THR A 60 9.82 8.40 18.40
CA THR A 60 9.28 9.66 18.95
C THR A 60 7.95 9.45 19.66
N GLN A 61 7.05 8.66 19.09
CA GLN A 61 5.69 8.49 19.61
C GLN A 61 5.53 7.25 20.50
N SER A 62 6.39 6.23 20.29
CA SER A 62 6.34 4.92 20.96
C SER A 62 4.91 4.36 21.11
N PRO A 63 4.10 4.34 20.04
CA PRO A 63 2.68 4.04 20.15
C PRO A 63 2.44 2.55 20.42
N GLU A 64 1.29 2.21 21.01
CA GLU A 64 0.84 0.82 21.17
C GLU A 64 0.38 0.21 19.84
N SER A 65 -0.10 1.04 18.92
CA SER A 65 -0.49 0.66 17.56
C SER A 65 0.23 1.53 16.54
N PHE A 66 0.83 0.90 15.54
CA PHE A 66 1.62 1.55 14.50
C PHE A 66 0.99 1.29 13.14
N THR A 67 0.44 2.33 12.53
CA THR A 67 -0.28 2.21 11.26
C THR A 67 0.56 2.72 10.09
N ILE A 68 0.67 1.87 9.07
CA ILE A 68 1.37 2.11 7.82
C ILE A 68 0.33 2.18 6.71
N THR A 69 0.31 3.29 5.99
CA THR A 69 -0.63 3.50 4.87
C THR A 69 0.14 3.67 3.56
N ASP A 70 -0.19 2.82 2.57
CA ASP A 70 0.27 2.92 1.19
C ASP A 70 -0.85 3.49 0.31
N LEU A 71 -0.62 4.67 -0.29
CA LEU A 71 -1.56 5.33 -1.19
C LEU A 71 -1.17 5.06 -2.65
N GLY A 72 -2.05 4.38 -3.38
CA GLY A 72 -1.78 3.88 -4.74
C GLY A 72 -0.97 2.58 -4.72
N CYS A 73 -1.43 1.59 -3.95
CA CYS A 73 -0.69 0.35 -3.71
C CYS A 73 -0.58 -0.56 -4.93
N SER A 74 -1.40 -0.35 -5.96
CA SER A 74 -1.56 -1.23 -7.12
C SER A 74 -1.88 -2.67 -6.69
N SER A 75 -1.57 -3.66 -7.53
CA SER A 75 -1.75 -5.08 -7.26
C SER A 75 -0.41 -5.81 -7.10
N GLY A 76 -0.43 -6.97 -6.45
CA GLY A 76 0.72 -7.88 -6.39
C GLY A 76 1.74 -7.57 -5.28
N PRO A 77 2.94 -8.19 -5.34
CA PRO A 77 3.84 -8.28 -4.19
C PRO A 77 4.49 -6.95 -3.79
N ASN A 78 4.52 -5.96 -4.68
CA ASN A 78 5.15 -4.67 -4.40
C ASN A 78 4.39 -3.88 -3.31
N ALA A 79 3.07 -4.07 -3.18
CA ALA A 79 2.25 -3.38 -2.17
C ALA A 79 2.70 -3.63 -0.72
N LEU A 80 3.40 -4.74 -0.47
CA LEU A 80 3.89 -5.11 0.86
C LEU A 80 5.42 -5.05 0.97
N PHE A 81 6.12 -4.60 -0.08
CA PHE A 81 7.57 -4.71 -0.19
C PHE A 81 8.32 -3.95 0.90
N ILE A 82 7.99 -2.67 1.13
CA ILE A 82 8.64 -1.86 2.17
C ILE A 82 8.02 -2.13 3.56
N VAL A 83 6.72 -2.45 3.59
CA VAL A 83 5.95 -2.70 4.83
C VAL A 83 6.62 -3.77 5.69
N GLY A 84 7.05 -4.87 5.07
CA GLY A 84 7.69 -5.97 5.82
C GLY A 84 9.00 -5.56 6.49
N ASP A 85 9.79 -4.71 5.84
CA ASP A 85 11.04 -4.23 6.40
C ASP A 85 10.78 -3.28 7.58
N ILE A 86 9.81 -2.36 7.46
CA ILE A 86 9.41 -1.46 8.56
C ILE A 86 9.04 -2.27 9.80
N ILE A 87 8.15 -3.26 9.63
CA ILE A 87 7.65 -4.09 10.73
C ILE A 87 8.81 -4.84 11.40
N LYS A 88 9.67 -5.50 10.61
CA LYS A 88 10.81 -6.25 11.14
C LYS A 88 11.80 -5.35 11.90
N THR A 89 12.08 -4.16 11.37
CA THR A 89 12.99 -3.21 12.03
C THR A 89 12.43 -2.73 13.36
N ILE A 90 11.16 -2.31 13.40
CA ILE A 90 10.54 -1.84 14.64
C ILE A 90 10.46 -2.99 15.65
N ALA A 91 9.97 -4.17 15.26
CA ALA A 91 9.86 -5.33 16.13
C ALA A 91 11.25 -5.78 16.67
N GLY A 92 12.28 -5.77 15.82
CA GLY A 92 13.65 -6.07 16.24
C GLY A 92 14.17 -5.09 17.28
N ILE A 93 13.91 -3.79 17.13
CA ILE A 93 14.27 -2.77 18.12
C ILE A 93 13.52 -2.98 19.43
N CYS A 94 12.21 -3.28 19.38
CA CYS A 94 11.43 -3.59 20.58
C CYS A 94 12.04 -4.77 21.34
N LYS A 95 12.38 -5.84 20.63
CA LYS A 95 13.03 -7.02 21.20
C LYS A 95 14.37 -6.70 21.84
N MET A 96 15.25 -5.94 21.16
CA MET A 96 16.53 -5.51 21.73
C MET A 96 16.35 -4.67 23.00
N LEU A 97 15.34 -3.81 23.02
CA LEU A 97 15.04 -2.93 24.16
C LEU A 97 14.17 -3.59 25.23
N SER A 98 13.82 -4.88 25.07
CA SER A 98 12.88 -5.60 25.94
C SER A 98 11.55 -4.85 26.13
N LYS A 99 11.07 -4.18 25.08
CA LYS A 99 9.80 -3.46 25.03
C LYS A 99 8.73 -4.31 24.34
N PRO A 100 7.44 -4.14 24.70
CA PRO A 100 6.35 -4.67 23.91
C PRO A 100 6.43 -4.17 22.47
N THR A 101 6.21 -5.08 21.52
CA THR A 101 6.10 -4.72 20.09
C THR A 101 4.70 -4.16 19.84
N PRO A 102 4.55 -3.04 19.11
CA PRO A 102 3.23 -2.50 18.79
C PRO A 102 2.44 -3.45 17.88
N GLU A 103 1.12 -3.29 17.90
CA GLU A 103 0.27 -3.86 16.86
C GLU A 103 0.46 -3.09 15.56
N PHE A 104 0.67 -3.78 14.44
CA PHE A 104 0.82 -3.14 13.14
C PHE A 104 -0.49 -3.18 12.36
N SER A 105 -0.94 -2.02 11.89
CA SER A 105 -2.05 -1.93 10.94
C SER A 105 -1.52 -1.50 9.57
N VAL A 106 -1.77 -2.29 8.54
CA VAL A 106 -1.36 -2.02 7.16
C VAL A 106 -2.59 -1.65 6.37
N HIS A 107 -2.62 -0.41 5.88
CA HIS A 107 -3.71 0.15 5.08
C HIS A 107 -3.26 0.30 3.65
N LEU A 108 -3.86 -0.47 2.74
CA LEU A 108 -3.55 -0.42 1.32
C LEU A 108 -4.69 0.28 0.59
N ASN A 109 -4.40 1.45 0.04
CA ASN A 109 -5.35 2.22 -0.74
C ASN A 109 -5.04 2.13 -2.24
N ASP A 110 -6.08 1.95 -3.02
CA ASP A 110 -6.09 2.19 -4.46
C ASP A 110 -7.55 2.43 -4.91
N LEU A 111 -7.76 2.68 -6.19
CA LEU A 111 -9.08 2.81 -6.78
C LEU A 111 -9.91 1.53 -6.61
N PRO A 112 -11.25 1.62 -6.59
CA PRO A 112 -12.13 0.46 -6.37
C PRO A 112 -11.95 -0.69 -7.38
N THR A 113 -11.40 -0.39 -8.55
CA THR A 113 -11.14 -1.33 -9.65
C THR A 113 -9.80 -2.07 -9.52
N ASN A 114 -8.98 -1.75 -8.52
CA ASN A 114 -7.73 -2.45 -8.28
C ASN A 114 -7.94 -3.92 -7.83
N ASP A 115 -7.03 -4.81 -8.22
CA ASP A 115 -7.03 -6.20 -7.79
C ASP A 115 -6.42 -6.36 -6.39
N PHE A 116 -7.21 -6.00 -5.38
CA PHE A 116 -6.89 -6.25 -3.98
C PHE A 116 -6.80 -7.75 -3.65
N ASN A 117 -7.51 -8.60 -4.39
CA ASN A 117 -7.52 -10.05 -4.15
C ASN A 117 -6.12 -10.65 -4.34
N ALA A 118 -5.39 -10.22 -5.37
CA ALA A 118 -3.99 -10.62 -5.57
C ALA A 118 -3.11 -10.34 -4.35
N ILE A 119 -3.38 -9.24 -3.63
CA ILE A 119 -2.64 -8.90 -2.40
C ILE A 119 -3.12 -9.77 -1.25
N PHE A 120 -4.43 -9.88 -1.04
CA PHE A 120 -5.02 -10.63 0.07
C PHE A 120 -4.63 -12.12 0.03
N VAL A 121 -4.54 -12.71 -1.16
CA VAL A 121 -4.05 -14.09 -1.34
C VAL A 121 -2.59 -14.24 -0.87
N SER A 122 -1.75 -13.23 -1.08
CA SER A 122 -0.34 -13.24 -0.67
C SER A 122 -0.11 -12.91 0.80
N PHE A 123 -1.09 -12.31 1.47
CA PHE A 123 -0.93 -11.78 2.84
C PHE A 123 -0.56 -12.82 3.90
N PRO A 124 -1.13 -14.04 3.93
CA PRO A 124 -0.72 -15.06 4.90
C PRO A 124 0.77 -15.43 4.79
N GLN A 125 1.29 -15.53 3.57
CA GLN A 125 2.70 -15.83 3.31
C GLN A 125 3.60 -14.65 3.73
N PHE A 126 3.13 -13.42 3.50
CA PHE A 126 3.81 -12.22 3.98
C PHE A 126 3.95 -12.25 5.51
N VAL A 127 2.86 -12.49 6.25
CA VAL A 127 2.87 -12.54 7.73
C VAL A 127 3.79 -13.65 8.25
N GLU A 128 3.80 -14.82 7.60
CA GLU A 128 4.72 -15.91 7.95
C GLU A 128 6.19 -15.48 7.80
N GLY A 129 6.48 -14.68 6.76
CA GLY A 129 7.80 -14.12 6.52
C GLY A 129 8.24 -13.04 7.50
N LEU A 130 7.38 -12.58 8.43
CA LEU A 130 7.69 -11.53 9.42
C LEU A 130 8.28 -12.04 10.74
N LYS A 131 8.42 -13.36 10.91
CA LYS A 131 9.05 -13.94 12.11
C LYS A 131 10.44 -13.33 12.34
N ILE A 132 10.66 -12.76 13.53
CA ILE A 132 11.95 -12.15 13.94
C ILE A 132 12.76 -13.05 14.89
N GLY A 133 12.36 -14.32 15.03
CA GLY A 133 13.05 -15.32 15.84
C GLY A 133 12.47 -16.71 15.62
N ALA A 134 12.85 -17.66 16.48
CA ALA A 134 12.48 -19.06 16.36
C ALA A 134 11.14 -19.39 17.03
N GLU A 135 10.69 -18.56 17.97
CA GLU A 135 9.46 -18.79 18.72
C GLU A 135 8.24 -18.24 17.97
N GLU A 136 7.08 -18.87 18.09
CA GLU A 136 5.84 -18.34 17.49
C GLU A 136 5.44 -16.99 18.10
N SER A 137 5.82 -16.72 19.36
CA SER A 137 5.64 -15.42 20.01
C SER A 137 6.55 -14.32 19.45
N ASP A 138 7.55 -14.66 18.63
CA ASP A 138 8.39 -13.69 17.90
C ASP A 138 7.73 -13.20 16.61
N ARG A 139 6.44 -13.50 16.39
CA ARG A 139 5.67 -12.99 15.26
C ARG A 139 4.95 -11.69 15.66
N PRO A 140 5.22 -10.55 14.99
CA PRO A 140 4.46 -9.33 15.23
C PRO A 140 2.97 -9.50 14.88
N SER A 141 2.08 -8.88 15.65
CA SER A 141 0.66 -8.77 15.31
C SER A 141 0.49 -7.80 14.15
N VAL A 142 -0.03 -8.29 13.01
CA VAL A 142 -0.21 -7.50 11.79
C VAL A 142 -1.63 -7.66 11.26
N TYR A 143 -2.31 -6.54 11.05
CA TYR A 143 -3.66 -6.47 10.49
C TYR A 143 -3.61 -5.77 9.14
N LEU A 144 -4.34 -6.29 8.15
CA LEU A 144 -4.42 -5.73 6.81
C LEU A 144 -5.82 -5.19 6.53
N ALA A 145 -5.90 -3.98 5.98
CA ALA A 145 -7.14 -3.42 5.44
C ALA A 145 -6.91 -2.90 4.02
N GLY A 146 -7.82 -3.24 3.11
CA GLY A 146 -7.92 -2.62 1.79
C GLY A 146 -8.89 -1.43 1.85
N LEU A 147 -8.51 -0.33 1.22
CA LEU A 147 -9.24 0.94 1.23
C LEU A 147 -9.55 1.37 -0.20
N PRO A 148 -10.64 0.87 -0.80
CA PRO A 148 -11.01 1.25 -2.15
C PRO A 148 -11.50 2.71 -2.19
N GLY A 149 -10.85 3.52 -3.03
CA GLY A 149 -11.23 4.91 -3.25
C GLY A 149 -10.06 5.78 -3.68
N SER A 150 -10.38 6.92 -4.25
CA SER A 150 -9.38 7.91 -4.63
C SER A 150 -8.72 8.57 -3.42
N PHE A 151 -7.38 8.58 -3.38
CA PHE A 151 -6.63 9.31 -2.36
C PHE A 151 -6.68 10.84 -2.54
N TYR A 152 -7.29 11.33 -3.62
CA TYR A 152 -7.64 12.75 -3.76
C TYR A 152 -8.87 13.13 -2.92
N GLY A 153 -9.61 12.13 -2.40
CA GLY A 153 -10.69 12.30 -1.44
C GLY A 153 -10.30 11.99 0.00
N ARG A 154 -11.28 11.98 0.90
CA ARG A 154 -11.09 11.58 2.30
C ARG A 154 -11.17 10.07 2.44
N LEU A 155 -10.05 9.43 2.75
CA LEU A 155 -9.97 7.98 2.98
C LEU A 155 -10.00 7.60 4.47
N PHE A 156 -9.56 8.51 5.35
CA PHE A 156 -9.37 8.21 6.77
C PHE A 156 -10.01 9.27 7.67
N ARG A 157 -10.32 8.86 8.90
CA ARG A 157 -10.54 9.78 10.02
C ARG A 157 -9.21 10.43 10.42
N GLU A 158 -9.24 11.64 10.96
CA GLU A 158 -8.05 12.34 11.45
C GLU A 158 -7.34 11.50 12.52
N SER A 159 -6.11 11.09 12.26
CA SER A 159 -5.31 10.21 13.11
C SER A 159 -3.84 10.22 12.65
N PRO A 160 -2.85 10.01 13.54
CA PRO A 160 -1.43 10.06 13.20
C PRO A 160 -0.95 8.77 12.50
N TYR A 161 -1.29 8.61 11.22
CA TYR A 161 -0.75 7.52 10.40
C TYR A 161 0.63 7.89 9.87
N ILE A 162 1.47 6.89 9.58
CA ILE A 162 2.56 7.09 8.61
C ILE A 162 2.00 6.83 7.24
N LEU A 163 1.93 7.89 6.44
CA LEU A 163 1.52 7.83 5.05
C LEU A 163 2.76 7.89 4.18
N TYR A 164 2.91 6.91 3.30
CA TYR A 164 3.74 7.09 2.12
C TYR A 164 2.86 6.86 0.90
N ALA A 165 2.95 7.79 -0.06
CA ALA A 165 2.36 7.62 -1.38
C ALA A 165 3.50 7.28 -2.32
N LEU A 166 3.35 6.23 -3.11
CA LEU A 166 4.29 5.97 -4.18
C LEU A 166 3.82 6.75 -5.42
N PRO A 167 4.53 7.80 -5.85
CA PRO A 167 4.13 8.60 -7.01
C PRO A 167 4.19 7.84 -8.35
N LEU A 168 4.56 6.56 -8.36
CA LEU A 168 4.87 5.79 -9.57
C LEU A 168 3.82 4.77 -10.00
N ALA A 169 2.84 4.47 -9.17
CA ALA A 169 1.64 3.78 -9.65
C ALA A 169 0.93 4.65 -10.71
N CYS A 170 0.90 5.97 -10.53
CA CYS A 170 0.30 6.89 -11.50
C CYS A 170 1.05 6.98 -12.84
N ILE A 171 2.36 6.71 -12.89
CA ILE A 171 3.15 6.81 -14.13
C ILE A 171 3.12 5.50 -14.94
N GLY A 172 2.85 4.35 -14.29
CA GLY A 172 2.77 3.05 -14.95
C GLY A 172 1.55 2.86 -15.86
N SER A 173 0.43 3.53 -15.57
CA SER A 173 -0.80 3.38 -16.37
C SER A 173 -0.72 4.04 -17.75
N LEU A 174 0.29 4.87 -18.02
CA LEU A 174 0.50 5.50 -19.33
C LEU A 174 1.29 4.65 -20.31
N ARG A 175 1.77 3.45 -19.92
CA ARG A 175 2.62 2.61 -20.79
C ARG A 175 1.94 1.33 -21.31
N PHE A 176 0.67 1.11 -20.97
CA PHE A 176 -0.11 -0.04 -21.44
C PHE A 176 -1.53 0.32 -21.94
N LEU A 177 -1.74 1.58 -22.34
CA LEU A 177 -2.83 1.99 -23.23
C LEU A 177 -2.32 2.14 -24.66
#